data_AF-A0A1F5Z021-F1
#
_entry.id   AF-A0A1F5Z021-F1
#
_cell.length_a   1.000
_cell.length_b   1.000
_cell.length_c   1.000
_cell.angle_alpha   90.00
_cell.angle_beta   90.00
_cell.angle_gamma   90.00
#
_symmetry.space_group_name_H-M   'P 1'
#
loop_
_entity.id
_entity.type
_entity.pdbx_description
1 polymer ?
#
loop_
_entity_poly.entity_id
_entity_poly.type
_entity_poly.pdbx_seq_one_letter_code
_entity_poly.pdbx_strand_id
1 'polypeptide(L)'
;MKISALAFANASALTGAILWTICSSIAVLLPGLYEAGVELLALGSSVGHFNVSLTSVISGGLLFTVIAWLSGYLFGWSLGKFAKT
;
A
#
# COMPACT_ATOMS: atom_id res chain seq x y z
N MET A 1 -21.28 -13.01 9.70
CA MET A 1 -20.01 -13.41 10.35
C MET A 1 -19.40 -12.18 11.01
N LYS A 2 -19.00 -12.24 12.28
CA LYS A 2 -18.15 -11.18 12.89
C LYS A 2 -16.74 -11.35 12.34
N ILE A 3 -16.40 -10.65 11.27
CA ILE A 3 -14.99 -10.56 10.83
C ILE A 3 -14.24 -9.85 11.96
N SER A 4 -13.21 -10.50 12.51
CA SER A 4 -12.41 -9.87 13.56
C SER A 4 -11.58 -8.74 12.94
N ALA A 5 -11.47 -7.62 13.65
CA ALA A 5 -10.65 -6.49 13.21
C ALA A 5 -9.20 -6.94 12.86
N LEU A 6 -8.71 -7.94 13.59
CA LEU A 6 -7.40 -8.54 13.35
C LEU A 6 -7.31 -9.29 12.01
N ALA A 7 -8.36 -10.03 11.62
CA ALA A 7 -8.39 -10.72 10.34
C ALA A 7 -8.37 -9.72 9.17
N PHE A 8 -9.12 -8.63 9.29
CA PHE A 8 -9.10 -7.56 8.28
C PHE A 8 -7.75 -6.85 8.22
N ALA A 9 -7.15 -6.53 9.37
CA ALA A 9 -5.82 -5.95 9.46
C ALA A 9 -4.75 -6.81 8.76
N ASN A 10 -4.75 -8.13 9.03
CA ASN A 10 -3.80 -9.06 8.41
C ASN A 10 -4.02 -9.17 6.90
N ALA A 11 -5.28 -9.21 6.44
CA ALA A 11 -5.60 -9.25 5.02
C ALA A 11 -5.18 -7.95 4.30
N SER A 12 -5.38 -6.78 4.92
CA SER A 12 -4.94 -5.49 4.40
C SER A 12 -3.42 -5.39 4.34
N ALA A 13 -2.71 -5.86 5.37
CA ALA A 13 -1.26 -5.88 5.40
C ALA A 13 -0.67 -6.77 4.30
N LEU A 14 -1.21 -7.98 4.13
CA LEU A 14 -0.79 -8.90 3.08
C LEU A 14 -1.04 -8.32 1.69
N THR A 15 -2.25 -7.80 1.46
CA THR A 15 -2.60 -7.13 0.20
C THR A 15 -1.68 -5.94 -0.07
N GLY A 16 -1.39 -5.14 0.96
CA GLY A 16 -0.48 -4.00 0.87
C GLY A 16 0.96 -4.42 0.53
N ALA A 17 1.47 -5.48 1.15
CA ALA A 17 2.79 -6.03 0.87
C ALA A 17 2.90 -6.56 -0.57
N ILE A 18 1.87 -7.27 -1.06
CA ILE A 18 1.80 -7.77 -2.44
C ILE A 18 1.80 -6.58 -3.41
N LEU A 19 0.92 -5.59 -3.18
CA LEU A 19 0.81 -4.41 -4.02
C LEU A 19 2.15 -3.64 -4.09
N TRP A 20 2.78 -3.41 -2.94
CA TRP A 20 4.09 -2.75 -2.87
C TRP A 20 5.16 -3.49 -3.68
N THR A 21 5.20 -4.82 -3.54
CA THR A 21 6.17 -5.66 -4.25
C THR A 21 5.97 -5.58 -5.76
N ILE A 22 4.72 -5.66 -6.23
CA ILE A 22 4.39 -5.54 -7.66
C ILE A 22 4.76 -4.16 -8.19
N CYS A 23 4.35 -3.08 -7.51
CA CYS A 23 4.65 -1.71 -7.94
C CYS A 23 6.16 -1.45 -7.98
N SER A 24 6.91 -1.91 -6.96
CA SER A 24 8.37 -1.79 -6.92
C SER A 24 9.03 -2.59 -8.05
N SER A 25 8.51 -3.79 -8.36
CA SER A 25 9.01 -4.61 -9.47
C SER A 25 8.77 -3.95 -10.83
N ILE A 26 7.60 -3.32 -11.03
CA ILE A 26 7.30 -2.55 -12.25
C ILE A 26 8.22 -1.34 -12.36
N ALA A 27 8.50 -0.62 -11.27
CA ALA A 27 9.41 0.51 -11.28
C ALA A 27 10.84 0.13 -11.72
N VAL A 28 11.28 -1.09 -11.37
CA VAL A 28 12.60 -1.61 -11.76
C VAL A 28 12.61 -2.16 -13.19
N LEU A 29 11.58 -2.92 -13.60
CA LEU A 29 11.55 -3.60 -14.89
C LEU A 29 11.10 -2.69 -16.04
N LEU A 30 10.21 -1.74 -15.76
CA LEU A 30 9.53 -0.89 -16.74
C LEU A 30 9.49 0.56 -16.23
N PRO A 31 10.65 1.22 -16.09
CA PRO A 31 10.74 2.55 -15.48
C PRO A 31 9.89 3.60 -16.22
N GLY A 32 9.82 3.56 -17.56
CA GLY A 32 9.00 4.49 -18.33
C GLY A 32 7.49 4.31 -18.14
N LEU A 33 7.01 3.08 -17.89
CA LEU A 33 5.61 2.84 -17.57
C LEU A 33 5.28 3.32 -16.15
N TYR A 34 6.23 3.14 -15.23
CA TYR A 34 6.10 3.65 -13.87
C TYR A 34 6.05 5.18 -13.86
N GLU A 35 6.96 5.87 -14.54
CA GLU A 35 6.97 7.33 -14.66
C GLU A 35 5.66 7.86 -15.25
N ALA A 36 5.19 7.29 -16.37
CA ALA A 36 3.90 7.68 -16.97
C ALA A 36 2.71 7.47 -16.03
N GLY A 37 2.71 6.37 -15.27
CA GLY A 37 1.69 6.08 -14.27
C GLY A 37 1.72 7.07 -13.11
N VAL A 38 2.90 7.44 -12.61
CA VAL A 38 3.05 8.42 -11.53
C VAL A 38 2.68 9.82 -12.01
N GLU A 39 3.07 10.24 -13.21
CA GLU A 39 2.66 11.53 -13.78
C GLU A 39 1.13 11.64 -13.93
N LEU A 40 0.48 10.55 -14.37
CA LEU A 40 -0.96 10.48 -14.49
C LEU A 40 -1.65 10.57 -13.11
N LEU A 41 -1.08 9.91 -12.10
CA LEU A 41 -1.58 9.99 -10.72
C LEU A 41 -1.33 11.38 -10.08
N ALA A 42 -0.22 12.02 -10.44
CA ALA A 42 0.18 13.33 -9.98
C ALA A 42 -0.50 14.48 -10.72
N LEU A 43 -1.53 14.20 -11.54
CA LEU A 43 -2.28 15.19 -12.32
C LEU A 43 -1.37 16.06 -13.22
N GLY A 44 -0.31 15.48 -13.77
CA GLY A 44 0.64 16.18 -14.62
C GLY A 44 1.70 16.99 -13.87
N SER A 45 1.81 16.85 -12.55
CA SER A 45 2.93 17.41 -11.79
C SER A 45 4.20 16.61 -12.10
N SER A 46 5.29 17.30 -12.47
CA SER A 46 6.60 16.66 -12.58
C SER A 46 7.02 16.13 -11.21
N VAL A 47 6.94 14.82 -11.07
CA VAL A 47 7.52 14.07 -9.96
C VAL A 47 9.00 13.85 -10.27
N GLY A 48 9.88 14.37 -9.42
CA GLY A 48 11.32 14.22 -9.60
C GLY A 48 11.75 12.74 -9.67
N HIS A 49 12.90 12.47 -10.27
CA HIS A 49 13.42 11.10 -10.36
C HIS A 49 13.60 10.48 -8.98
N PHE A 50 12.86 9.42 -8.70
CA PHE A 50 13.01 8.65 -7.47
C PHE A 50 14.24 7.74 -7.61
N ASN A 51 15.25 7.96 -6.78
CA ASN A 51 16.37 7.03 -6.68
C ASN A 51 15.92 5.77 -5.93
N VAL A 52 15.56 4.72 -6.68
CA VAL A 52 15.08 3.45 -6.13
C VAL A 52 16.26 2.61 -5.66
N SER A 53 16.69 2.84 -4.42
CA SER A 53 17.65 1.97 -3.73
C SER A 53 16.96 0.74 -3.12
N LEU A 54 17.67 -0.37 -2.97
CA LEU A 54 17.14 -1.57 -2.29
C LEU A 54 16.66 -1.23 -0.87
N THR A 55 17.41 -0.40 -0.14
CA THR A 55 17.04 0.04 1.20
C THR A 55 15.73 0.82 1.20
N SER A 56 15.53 1.75 0.26
CA SER A 56 14.28 2.51 0.15
C SER A 56 13.08 1.63 -0.22
N VAL A 57 13.29 0.59 -1.03
CA VAL A 57 12.24 -0.39 -1.37
C VAL A 57 11.83 -1.19 -0.14
N ILE A 58 12.80 -1.67 0.66
CA ILE A 58 12.52 -2.46 1.87
C ILE A 58 11.87 -1.58 2.95
N SER A 59 12.44 -0.41 3.23
CA SER A 59 11.92 0.48 4.28
C SER A 59 10.55 1.05 3.92
N GLY A 60 10.35 1.44 2.66
CA GLY A 60 9.07 1.90 2.14
C GLY A 60 8.01 0.78 2.20
N GLY A 61 8.39 -0.45 1.86
CA GLY A 61 7.50 -1.60 1.93
C GLY A 61 7.05 -1.92 3.35
N LEU A 62 7.98 -1.96 4.30
CA LEU A 62 7.66 -2.16 5.71
C LEU A 62 6.71 -1.07 6.22
N LEU A 63 7.00 0.20 5.93
CA LEU A 63 6.15 1.31 6.32
C LEU A 63 4.75 1.19 5.71
N PHE A 64 4.66 0.91 4.41
CA PHE A 64 3.40 0.75 3.69
C PHE A 64 2.57 -0.42 4.24
N THR A 65 3.20 -1.57 4.50
CA THR A 65 2.53 -2.73 5.10
C THR A 65 2.00 -2.44 6.51
N VAL A 66 2.76 -1.72 7.35
CA VAL A 66 2.30 -1.32 8.69
C VAL A 66 1.11 -0.36 8.60
N ILE A 67 1.17 0.63 7.71
CA ILE A 67 0.05 1.56 7.50
C ILE A 67 -1.19 0.81 6.98
N ALA A 68 -1.02 -0.10 6.02
CA ALA A 68 -2.11 -0.94 5.52
C ALA A 68 -2.71 -1.82 6.62
N TRP A 69 -1.88 -2.39 7.50
CA TRP A 69 -2.34 -3.14 8.66
C TRP A 69 -3.18 -2.28 9.61
N LEU A 70 -2.67 -1.10 10.00
CA LEU A 70 -3.35 -0.18 10.89
C LEU A 70 -4.67 0.31 10.30
N SER A 71 -4.68 0.61 9.00
CA SER A 71 -5.88 1.04 8.28
C SER A 71 -6.92 -0.07 8.25
N GLY A 72 -6.51 -1.31 7.96
CA GLY A 72 -7.39 -2.47 8.01
C GLY A 72 -7.94 -2.75 9.41
N TYR A 73 -7.10 -2.63 10.45
CA TYR A 73 -7.53 -2.78 11.83
C TYR A 73 -8.60 -1.76 12.20
N LEU A 74 -8.36 -0.48 11.91
CA LEU A 74 -9.30 0.61 12.20
C LEU A 74 -10.63 0.41 11.47
N PHE A 75 -10.58 -0.02 10.20
CA PHE A 75 -11.78 -0.30 9.41
C PHE A 75 -12.56 -1.52 9.93
N GLY A 76 -11.88 -2.61 10.26
CA GLY A 76 -12.52 -3.78 10.86
C GLY A 76 -13.13 -3.48 12.24
N TRP A 77 -12.46 -2.64 13.04
CA TRP A 77 -12.97 -2.19 14.33
C TRP A 77 -14.20 -1.28 14.20
N SER A 78 -14.17 -0.32 13.27
CA SER A 78 -15.30 0.60 13.05
C SER A 78 -16.53 -0.14 12.56
N LEU A 79 -16.40 -1.05 11.59
CA LEU A 79 -17.49 -1.91 11.14
C LEU A 79 -18.06 -2.75 12.29
N GLY A 80 -17.20 -3.29 13.16
CA GLY A 80 -17.63 -4.06 14.34
C GLY A 80 -18.39 -3.23 15.39
N LYS A 81 -18.17 -1.91 15.42
CA LYS A 81 -18.93 -0.96 16.26
C LYS A 81 -20.28 -0.61 15.65
N PHE A 82 -20.31 -0.27 14.36
CA PHE A 82 -21.54 0.17 13.69
C PHE A 82 -22.51 -0.98 13.38
N ALA A 83 -22.02 -2.20 13.12
CA ALA A 83 -22.86 -3.37 12.87
C ALA A 83 -23.55 -3.95 14.13
N LYS A 84 -23.32 -3.34 15.31
CA LYS A 84 -24.02 -3.68 16.56
C LYS A 84 -25.17 -2.70 16.90
N THR A 85 -25.46 -1.76 16.01
CA THR A 85 -26.64 -0.88 16.05
C THR A 85 -27.70 -1.47 15.13
#